data_AF-A0A9W6LTQ6-F1
#
_entry.id   AF-A0A9W6LTQ6-F1
#
_cell.length_a   1.000
_cell.length_b   1.000
_cell.length_c   1.000
_cell.angle_alpha   90.00
_cell.angle_beta   90.00
_cell.angle_gamma   90.00
#
_symmetry.space_group_name_H-M   'P 1'
#
loop_
_entity.id
_entity.type
_entity.pdbx_description
1 polymer ?
#
loop_
_entity_poly.entity_id
_entity_poly.type
_entity_poly.pdbx_seq_one_letter_code
_entity_poly.pdbx_strand_id
1 'polypeptide(L)'
;MMRAPIDVESFYLYADKGREMAAIRAPFAMAADSDFIGLVVRIGDDVHRVRAVARQVSGPIQKGEPLGIEIGSLTTETCRAESARPEGPA
;
A
#
# COMPACT_ATOMS: atom_id res chain seq x y z
N MET A 1 -11.48 1.85 12.44
CA MET A 1 -11.25 0.38 12.46
C MET A 1 -10.29 0.07 11.32
N MET A 2 -9.00 -0.15 11.58
CA MET A 2 -8.04 -0.52 10.53
C MET A 2 -8.34 -1.95 10.07
N ARG A 3 -8.51 -2.15 8.76
CA ARG A 3 -8.55 -3.49 8.17
C ARG A 3 -7.19 -4.16 8.35
N ALA A 4 -7.17 -5.48 8.51
CA ALA A 4 -5.93 -6.25 8.54
C ALA A 4 -5.11 -6.03 7.25
N PRO A 5 -3.77 -6.00 7.33
CA PRO A 5 -2.91 -5.90 6.15
C PRO A 5 -3.19 -7.01 5.14
N ILE A 6 -3.09 -6.69 3.86
CA ILE A 6 -3.19 -7.65 2.76
C ILE A 6 -1.79 -8.21 2.49
N ASP A 7 -1.61 -9.51 2.63
CA ASP A 7 -0.36 -10.17 2.26
C ASP A 7 -0.18 -10.16 0.73
N VAL A 8 0.99 -9.71 0.27
CA VAL A 8 1.34 -9.67 -1.16
C VAL A 8 2.68 -10.34 -1.40
N GLU A 9 2.81 -11.03 -2.54
CA GLU A 9 4.08 -11.57 -3.00
C GLU A 9 4.86 -10.46 -3.73
N SER A 10 6.05 -10.13 -3.22
CA SER A 10 6.98 -9.22 -3.89
C SER A 10 7.98 -9.99 -4.75
N PHE A 11 8.21 -9.51 -5.97
CA PHE A 11 9.34 -9.91 -6.78
C PHE A 11 10.65 -9.33 -6.25
N TYR A 12 10.66 -8.01 -6.01
CA TYR A 12 11.79 -7.27 -5.45
C TYR A 12 11.37 -5.86 -5.00
N LEU A 13 12.15 -5.29 -4.09
CA LEU A 13 12.08 -3.88 -3.69
C LEU A 13 13.07 -3.08 -4.53
N TYR A 14 12.73 -1.82 -4.85
CA TYR A 14 13.61 -0.94 -5.60
C TYR A 14 13.33 0.53 -5.26
N ALA A 15 14.26 1.41 -5.62
CA ALA A 15 14.09 2.85 -5.50
C ALA A 15 13.92 3.49 -6.89
N ASP A 16 12.92 4.35 -7.06
CA ASP A 16 12.73 5.16 -8.26
C ASP A 16 12.55 6.63 -7.90
N LYS A 17 13.48 7.49 -8.36
CA LYS A 17 13.47 8.94 -8.10
C LYS A 17 13.37 9.30 -6.60
N GLY A 18 14.07 8.55 -5.75
CA GLY A 18 14.07 8.75 -4.30
C GLY A 18 12.81 8.23 -3.59
N ARG A 19 11.94 7.50 -4.29
CA ARG A 19 10.75 6.85 -3.74
C ARG A 19 11.00 5.37 -3.54
N GLU A 20 10.50 4.84 -2.44
CA GLU A 20 10.55 3.41 -2.14
C GLU A 20 9.43 2.69 -2.89
N MET A 21 9.81 1.68 -3.66
CA MET A 21 8.91 0.96 -4.55
C MET A 21 9.00 -0.55 -4.31
N ALA A 22 7.90 -1.24 -4.57
CA ALA A 22 7.86 -2.69 -4.63
C ALA A 22 7.27 -3.16 -5.96
N ALA A 23 7.92 -4.12 -6.60
CA ALA A 23 7.32 -4.90 -7.68
C ALA A 23 6.62 -6.11 -7.05
N ILE A 24 5.30 -6.19 -7.17
CA ILE A 24 4.48 -7.23 -6.54
C ILE A 24 3.63 -7.98 -7.56
N ARG A 25 3.07 -9.11 -7.14
CA ARG A 25 1.91 -9.71 -7.80
C ARG A 25 0.64 -9.08 -7.26
N ALA A 26 -0.24 -8.65 -8.15
CA ALA A 26 -1.56 -8.14 -7.78
C ALA A 26 -2.34 -9.19 -6.97
N PRO A 27 -2.72 -8.91 -5.70
CA PRO A 27 -3.36 -9.91 -4.84
C PRO A 27 -4.80 -10.24 -5.26
N PHE A 28 -5.45 -9.33 -5.99
CA PHE A 28 -6.80 -9.46 -6.53
C PHE A 28 -6.95 -8.60 -7.79
N ALA A 29 -8.04 -8.81 -8.53
CA ALA A 29 -8.38 -7.99 -9.68
C ALA A 29 -8.89 -6.61 -9.25
N MET A 30 -8.49 -5.56 -9.97
CA MET A 30 -8.85 -4.16 -9.70
C MET A 30 -9.31 -3.48 -10.98
N ALA A 31 -10.31 -2.62 -10.89
CA ALA A 31 -10.82 -1.87 -12.06
C ALA A 31 -9.96 -0.64 -12.33
N ALA A 32 -9.44 -0.02 -11.26
CA ALA A 32 -8.58 1.16 -11.33
C ALA A 32 -7.46 1.09 -10.30
N ASP A 33 -6.38 1.81 -10.57
CA ASP A 33 -5.23 1.95 -9.67
C ASP A 33 -5.62 2.48 -8.29
N SER A 34 -6.64 3.34 -8.23
CA SER A 34 -7.21 3.90 -6.99
C SER A 34 -7.78 2.85 -6.05
N ASP A 35 -8.12 1.66 -6.56
CA ASP A 35 -8.64 0.57 -5.73
C ASP A 35 -7.57 0.01 -4.79
N PHE A 36 -6.28 0.26 -5.10
CA PHE A 36 -5.14 -0.20 -4.30
C PHE A 36 -4.49 0.89 -3.46
N ILE A 37 -4.58 2.15 -3.91
CA ILE A 37 -3.96 3.29 -3.22
C ILE A 37 -4.60 3.47 -1.84
N GLY A 38 -3.75 3.64 -0.83
CA GLY A 38 -4.16 3.82 0.56
C GLY A 38 -4.42 2.52 1.31
N LEU A 39 -4.42 1.36 0.64
CA LEU A 39 -4.45 0.07 1.31
C LEU A 39 -3.16 -0.19 2.09
N VAL A 40 -3.29 -1.04 3.10
CA VAL A 40 -2.17 -1.52 3.90
C VAL A 40 -1.82 -2.92 3.42
N VAL A 41 -0.57 -3.10 3.02
CA VAL A 41 -0.03 -4.37 2.53
C VAL A 41 1.08 -4.87 3.43
N ARG A 42 1.25 -6.18 3.50
CA ARG A 42 2.41 -6.82 4.12
C ARG A 42 3.30 -7.40 3.02
N ILE A 43 4.57 -7.02 3.05
CA ILE A 43 5.62 -7.50 2.15
C ILE A 43 6.70 -8.14 3.02
N GLY A 44 6.83 -9.46 2.97
CA GLY A 44 7.64 -10.18 3.95
C GLY A 44 7.10 -9.97 5.37
N ASP A 45 7.93 -9.46 6.28
CA ASP A 45 7.56 -9.18 7.67
C ASP A 45 7.10 -7.73 7.88
N ASP A 46 7.28 -6.86 6.88
CA ASP A 46 7.05 -5.43 7.00
C ASP A 46 5.67 -5.01 6.46
N VAL A 47 5.08 -4.01 7.12
CA VAL A 47 3.75 -3.50 6.79
C VAL A 47 3.86 -2.08 6.24
N HIS A 48 3.31 -1.88 5.06
CA HIS A 48 3.41 -0.63 4.32
C HIS A 48 2.04 -0.10 3.90
N ARG A 49 1.94 1.21 3.77
CA ARG A 49 0.80 1.84 3.09
C ARG A 49 1.13 2.07 1.63
N VAL A 50 0.25 1.64 0.74
CA VAL A 50 0.37 1.92 -0.70
C VAL A 50 0.10 3.41 -0.93
N ARG A 51 1.06 4.11 -1.55
CA ARG A 51 0.98 5.55 -1.85
C ARG A 51 0.58 5.82 -3.29
N ALA A 52 1.06 5.01 -4.21
CA ALA A 52 0.75 5.10 -5.62
C ALA A 52 0.88 3.73 -6.29
N VAL A 53 0.25 3.59 -7.45
CA VAL A 53 0.47 2.48 -8.38
C VAL A 53 1.22 3.05 -9.58
N ALA A 54 2.35 2.44 -9.94
CA ALA A 54 3.20 2.87 -11.04
C ALA A 54 3.29 1.73 -12.07
N ARG A 55 2.61 1.91 -13.21
CA ARG A 55 2.53 0.93 -14.30
C ARG A 55 2.54 1.61 -15.66
N GLN A 56 3.05 0.90 -16.66
CA GLN A 56 3.18 1.40 -18.04
C GLN A 56 1.86 1.33 -18.84
N VAL A 57 0.97 0.41 -18.49
CA VAL A 57 -0.26 0.12 -19.25
C VAL A 57 -1.48 0.56 -18.44
N SER A 58 -2.45 1.21 -19.06
CA SER A 58 -3.73 1.57 -18.45
C SER A 58 -4.79 0.48 -18.65
N GLY A 59 -5.75 0.38 -17.74
CA GLY A 59 -6.87 -0.57 -17.80
C GLY A 59 -7.01 -1.39 -16.51
N PRO A 60 -7.94 -2.37 -16.48
CA PRO A 60 -8.08 -3.25 -15.32
C PRO A 60 -6.77 -3.98 -15.00
N ILE A 61 -6.53 -4.26 -13.72
CA ILE A 61 -5.43 -5.11 -13.24
C ILE A 61 -6.03 -6.47 -12.92
N GLN A 62 -5.50 -7.53 -13.51
CA GLN A 62 -5.92 -8.89 -13.14
C GLN A 62 -5.13 -9.40 -11.94
N LYS A 63 -5.74 -10.32 -11.19
CA LYS A 63 -5.04 -11.03 -10.12
C LYS A 63 -3.80 -11.73 -10.67
N GLY A 64 -2.68 -11.58 -9.98
CA GLY A 64 -1.40 -12.19 -10.32
C GLY A 64 -0.53 -11.41 -11.31
N GLU A 65 -1.05 -10.35 -11.92
CA GLU A 65 -0.27 -9.48 -12.81
C GLU A 65 0.85 -8.74 -12.07
N PRO A 66 1.99 -8.49 -12.73
CA PRO A 66 3.06 -7.70 -12.15
C PRO A 66 2.65 -6.24 -12.01
N LEU A 67 2.82 -5.70 -10.80
CA LEU A 67 2.41 -4.34 -10.45
C LEU A 67 3.53 -3.64 -9.68
N GLY A 68 3.93 -2.46 -10.16
CA GLY A 68 4.79 -1.56 -9.41
C GLY A 68 3.95 -0.71 -8.46
N ILE A 69 4.32 -0.64 -7.19
CA ILE A 69 3.66 0.20 -6.19
C ILE A 69 4.68 1.05 -5.45
N GLU A 70 4.30 2.28 -5.14
CA GLU A 70 5.02 3.12 -4.19
C GLU A 70 4.55 2.76 -2.78
N ILE A 71 5.49 2.50 -1.89
CA ILE A 71 5.22 2.13 -0.50
C ILE A 71 5.72 3.21 0.45
N GLY A 72 4.93 3.47 1.49
CA GLY A 72 5.33 4.28 2.62
C GLY A 72 5.36 3.44 3.88
N SER A 73 6.41 3.62 4.69
CA SER A 73 6.48 3.05 6.03
C SER A 73 5.28 3.49 6.88
N LEU A 74 4.66 2.54 7.58
CA LEU A 74 3.75 2.85 8.68
C LEU A 74 4.59 3.05 9.94
N THR A 75 5.08 4.27 10.17
CA THR A 75 5.66 4.58 11.48
C THR A 75 4.57 4.45 12.54
N THR A 76 4.93 3.91 13.71
CA THR A 76 4.06 3.67 14.88
C THR A 76 3.29 4.92 15.33
N GLU A 77 3.73 6.12 14.94
CA GLU A 77 3.01 7.38 15.16
C GLU A 77 1.67 7.45 14.44
N THR A 78 1.52 6.78 13.29
CA THR A 78 0.24 6.71 12.56
C THR A 78 -0.81 5.94 13.36
N CYS A 79 -0.40 4.95 14.17
CA CYS A 79 -1.31 4.22 15.06
C CYS A 79 -1.69 5.01 16.32
N ARG A 80 -0.84 5.93 16.80
CA ARG A 80 -1.15 6.78 17.98
C ARG A 80 -1.92 8.05 17.63
N ALA A 81 -1.67 8.66 16.47
CA ALA A 81 -2.29 9.93 16.08
C ALA A 81 -3.82 9.83 15.88
N GLU A 82 -4.36 8.65 15.55
CA GLU A 82 -5.81 8.45 15.44
C GLU A 82 -6.51 8.17 16.79
N SER A 83 -5.75 7.93 17.86
CA SER A 83 -6.29 7.72 19.23
C SER A 83 -6.32 8.99 20.08
N ALA A 84 -5.84 10.12 19.53
CA ALA A 84 -5.75 11.41 20.22
C ALA A 84 -6.68 12.45 19.57
N ARG A 85 -7.97 12.14 19.43
CA ARG A 85 -8.98 13.22 19.49
C ARG A 85 -9.23 13.49 20.97
N PRO A 86 -8.88 14.67 21.51
CA PRO A 86 -9.41 15.06 22.80
C PRO A 86 -10.92 15.24 22.65
N GLU A 87 -11.68 14.48 23.44
CA GLU A 87 -13.07 14.79 23.69
C GLU A 87 -13.16 16.14 24.41
N GLY A 88 -13.96 17.07 23.86
CA GLY A 88 -14.43 18.27 24.56
C GLY A 88 -13.40 19.38 24.77
N PRO A 89 -13.89 20.62 24.94
CA PRO A 89 -14.55 20.92 26.21
C PRO A 89 -16.03 21.31 26.07
N ALA A 90 -16.69 21.24 27.23
CA ALA A 90 -18.12 21.41 27.53
C ALA A 90 -18.74 22.74 27.09
#